data_AF-A0A7Y2FA54-F1
#
_entry.id   AF-A0A7Y2FA54-F1
#
_cell.length_a   1.000
_cell.length_b   1.000
_cell.length_c   1.000
_cell.angle_alpha   90.00
_cell.angle_beta   90.00
_cell.angle_gamma   90.00
#
_symmetry.space_group_name_H-M   'P 1'
#
loop_
_entity.id
_entity.type
_entity.pdbx_description
1 polymer ?
#
loop_
_entity_poly.entity_id
_entity_poly.type
_entity_poly.pdbx_seq_one_letter_code
_entity_poly.pdbx_strand_id
1 'polypeptide(L)'
;MKPDLATEAIEAERAQIGHEIHDALLPLIFAASASLQNHLDGPNSDHGDRENLLQAHRWLRDALQTGRTLLTQVYPPELKNTSWVLAAQHATTALIDDDIDTQWQIDAAAHAWPPSVASTAYRIVVEAVRNAVRHGKATQIKVVADAQLLSVVDNGCGFDPAVVAEDRYGIRSMKGRAALIGGSLDVDSQVGGPTEVRLSLTSP
;
A
#
# COMPACT_ATOMS: atom_id res chain seq x y z
N MET A 1 -5.17 7.62 -34.95
CA MET A 1 -5.98 8.73 -34.39
C MET A 1 -5.17 9.28 -33.23
N LYS A 2 -4.63 10.50 -33.33
CA LYS A 2 -3.85 11.09 -32.21
C LYS A 2 -4.82 11.40 -31.06
N PRO A 3 -4.51 11.06 -29.80
CA PRO A 3 -5.31 11.50 -28.67
C PRO A 3 -5.30 13.04 -28.62
N ASP A 4 -6.42 13.63 -28.23
CA ASP A 4 -6.58 15.07 -28.10
C ASP A 4 -5.79 15.55 -26.87
N LEU A 5 -4.81 16.46 -27.06
CA LEU A 5 -3.86 16.90 -26.03
C LEU A 5 -4.56 17.45 -24.76
N ALA A 6 -5.77 17.99 -24.90
CA ALA A 6 -6.59 18.44 -23.78
C ALA A 6 -7.08 17.27 -22.91
N THR A 7 -7.36 16.11 -23.51
CA THR A 7 -7.79 14.90 -22.80
C THR A 7 -6.62 14.31 -22.02
N GLU A 8 -5.41 14.28 -22.62
CA GLU A 8 -4.20 13.81 -21.94
C GLU A 8 -3.81 14.72 -20.76
N ALA A 9 -3.95 16.05 -20.91
CA ALA A 9 -3.68 17.00 -19.83
C ALA A 9 -4.67 16.84 -18.64
N ILE A 10 -5.96 16.68 -18.93
CA ILE A 10 -6.99 16.45 -17.89
C ILE A 10 -6.78 15.10 -17.20
N GLU A 11 -6.35 14.09 -17.94
CA GLU A 11 -6.04 12.77 -17.36
C GLU A 11 -4.79 12.79 -16.49
N ALA A 12 -3.75 13.52 -16.90
CA ALA A 12 -2.53 13.72 -16.11
C ALA A 12 -2.84 14.50 -14.82
N GLU A 13 -3.66 15.55 -14.90
CA GLU A 13 -4.10 16.32 -13.74
C GLU A 13 -4.93 15.46 -12.76
N ARG A 14 -5.85 14.63 -13.28
CA ARG A 14 -6.60 13.68 -12.45
C ARG A 14 -5.70 12.64 -11.79
N ALA A 15 -4.69 12.13 -12.50
CA ALA A 15 -3.73 11.19 -11.94
C ALA A 15 -2.88 11.84 -10.84
N GLN A 16 -2.46 13.09 -11.04
CA GLN A 16 -1.72 13.86 -10.05
C GLN A 16 -2.56 14.19 -8.81
N ILE A 17 -3.83 14.60 -8.98
CA ILE A 17 -4.77 14.80 -7.88
C ILE A 17 -4.99 13.48 -7.12
N GLY A 18 -5.13 12.36 -7.83
CA GLY A 18 -5.19 11.04 -7.21
C GLY A 18 -3.93 10.72 -6.40
N HIS A 19 -2.76 11.05 -6.93
CA HIS A 19 -1.49 10.88 -6.22
C HIS A 19 -1.42 11.73 -4.95
N GLU A 20 -1.74 13.03 -5.01
CA GLU A 20 -1.72 13.94 -3.86
C GLU A 20 -2.74 13.56 -2.77
N ILE A 21 -3.97 13.19 -3.16
CA ILE A 21 -4.97 12.72 -2.20
C ILE A 21 -4.48 11.45 -1.51
N HIS A 22 -3.88 10.53 -2.27
CA HIS A 22 -3.52 9.22 -1.77
C HIS A 22 -2.23 9.19 -0.93
N ASP A 23 -1.21 9.94 -1.34
CA ASP A 23 0.12 9.90 -0.72
C ASP A 23 0.31 11.01 0.32
N ALA A 24 -0.43 12.13 0.24
CA ALA A 24 -0.38 13.20 1.23
C ALA A 24 -1.62 13.23 2.14
N LEU A 25 -2.82 13.13 1.58
CA LEU A 25 -4.05 13.47 2.31
C LEU A 25 -4.62 12.28 3.11
N LEU A 26 -4.70 11.09 2.53
CA LEU A 26 -5.22 9.90 3.23
C LEU A 26 -4.37 9.48 4.45
N PRO A 27 -3.02 9.49 4.42
CA PRO A 27 -2.22 9.12 5.59
C PRO A 27 -2.41 10.10 6.76
N LEU A 28 -2.57 11.40 6.47
CA LEU A 28 -2.85 12.42 7.47
C LEU A 28 -4.21 12.23 8.13
N ILE A 29 -5.26 11.95 7.35
CA ILE A 29 -6.59 11.69 7.91
C ILE A 29 -6.59 10.39 8.72
N PHE A 30 -5.87 9.35 8.27
CA PHE A 30 -5.72 8.11 9.03
C PHE A 30 -5.01 8.34 10.36
N ALA A 31 -3.88 9.08 10.35
CA ALA A 31 -3.15 9.41 11.57
C ALA A 31 -3.98 10.25 12.54
N ALA A 32 -4.74 11.23 12.02
CA ALA A 32 -5.67 12.02 12.83
C ALA A 32 -6.78 11.16 13.44
N SER A 33 -7.38 10.25 12.67
CA SER A 33 -8.42 9.33 13.16
C SER A 33 -7.86 8.41 14.25
N ALA A 34 -6.67 7.84 14.05
CA ALA A 34 -6.02 6.96 15.02
C ALA A 34 -5.63 7.70 16.32
N SER A 35 -5.10 8.93 16.20
CA SER A 35 -4.78 9.77 17.37
C SER A 35 -6.03 10.10 18.20
N LEU A 36 -7.16 10.30 17.52
CA LEU A 36 -8.43 10.61 18.18
C LEU A 36 -9.02 9.37 18.88
N GLN A 37 -8.93 8.19 18.23
CA GLN A 37 -9.34 6.93 18.83
C GLN A 37 -8.50 6.58 20.07
N ASN A 38 -7.17 6.76 20.00
CA ASN A 38 -6.27 6.54 21.14
C ASN A 38 -6.60 7.45 22.33
N HIS A 39 -7.01 8.70 22.07
CA HIS A 39 -7.44 9.62 23.12
C HIS A 39 -8.79 9.23 23.72
N LEU A 40 -9.71 8.71 22.90
CA LEU A 40 -11.02 8.20 23.32
C LEU A 40 -10.94 6.92 24.16
N ASP A 41 -9.92 6.09 23.96
CA ASP A 41 -9.73 4.81 24.66
C ASP A 41 -8.82 4.92 25.90
N GLY A 42 -8.23 6.10 26.14
CA GLY A 42 -7.31 6.35 27.24
C GLY A 42 -7.98 6.57 28.61
N PRO A 43 -7.26 6.28 29.73
CA PRO A 43 -7.81 6.31 31.09
C PRO A 43 -8.11 7.71 31.65
N ASN A 44 -7.71 8.79 30.96
CA ASN A 44 -7.93 10.20 31.34
C ASN A 44 -8.96 10.90 30.45
N SER A 45 -9.87 10.16 29.81
CA SER A 45 -10.90 10.75 28.94
C SER A 45 -11.88 11.60 29.77
N ASP A 46 -11.69 12.92 29.71
CA ASP A 46 -12.61 13.87 30.31
C ASP A 46 -13.96 13.81 29.58
N HIS A 47 -15.06 13.69 30.34
CA HIS A 47 -16.36 13.27 29.80
C HIS A 47 -17.10 14.41 29.04
N GLY A 48 -16.59 15.65 29.12
CA GLY A 48 -17.26 16.83 28.58
C GLY A 48 -17.32 16.90 27.05
N ASP A 49 -16.30 16.39 26.35
CA ASP A 49 -16.15 16.54 24.89
C ASP A 49 -16.14 15.21 24.12
N ARG A 50 -16.45 14.10 24.79
CA ARG A 50 -16.40 12.76 24.20
C ARG A 50 -17.29 12.61 22.97
N GLU A 51 -18.45 13.26 22.95
CA GLU A 51 -19.36 13.23 21.82
C GLU A 51 -18.82 14.01 20.60
N ASN A 52 -18.19 15.17 20.83
CA ASN A 52 -17.52 15.98 19.80
C ASN A 52 -16.32 15.24 19.19
N LEU A 53 -15.55 14.53 20.01
CA LEU A 53 -14.41 13.72 19.57
C LEU A 53 -14.88 12.49 18.77
N LEU A 54 -15.95 11.81 19.19
CA LEU A 54 -16.56 10.74 18.41
C LEU A 54 -17.13 11.25 17.07
N GLN A 55 -17.69 12.46 17.05
CA GLN A 55 -18.18 13.13 15.84
C GLN A 55 -17.03 13.41 14.85
N ALA A 56 -15.94 14.00 15.34
CA ALA A 56 -14.75 14.27 14.53
C ALA A 56 -14.12 12.98 14.00
N HIS A 57 -14.09 11.90 14.80
CA HIS A 57 -13.64 10.58 14.34
C HIS A 57 -14.49 10.05 13.18
N ARG A 58 -15.82 10.17 13.28
CA ARG A 58 -16.75 9.78 12.21
C ARG A 58 -16.51 10.58 10.93
N TRP A 59 -16.33 11.90 11.02
CA TRP A 59 -16.05 12.75 9.86
C TRP A 59 -14.73 12.41 9.18
N LEU A 60 -13.66 12.14 9.94
CA LEU A 60 -12.38 11.71 9.38
C LEU A 60 -12.51 10.35 8.68
N ARG A 61 -13.24 9.41 9.27
CA ARG A 61 -13.52 8.11 8.65
C ARG A 61 -14.34 8.24 7.36
N ASP A 62 -15.35 9.09 7.35
CA ASP A 62 -16.20 9.30 6.16
C ASP A 62 -15.44 10.07 5.06
N ALA A 63 -14.57 11.01 5.43
CA ALA A 63 -13.65 11.67 4.50
C ALA A 63 -12.62 10.69 3.92
N LEU A 64 -12.08 9.77 4.72
CA LEU A 64 -11.26 8.65 4.23
C LEU A 64 -12.03 7.82 3.21
N GLN A 65 -13.25 7.39 3.54
CA GLN A 65 -14.10 6.58 2.66
C GLN A 65 -14.41 7.29 1.34
N THR A 66 -14.68 8.60 1.41
CA THR A 66 -14.96 9.44 0.24
C THR A 66 -13.72 9.61 -0.64
N GLY A 67 -12.57 9.95 -0.03
CA GLY A 67 -11.29 10.02 -0.74
C GLY A 67 -10.92 8.69 -1.39
N ARG A 68 -11.17 7.57 -0.72
CA ARG A 68 -10.98 6.21 -1.27
C ARG A 68 -11.89 5.93 -2.47
N THR A 69 -13.16 6.30 -2.40
CA THR A 69 -14.11 6.13 -3.52
C THR A 69 -13.67 6.95 -4.74
N LEU A 70 -13.23 8.19 -4.51
CA LEU A 70 -12.69 9.05 -5.58
C LEU A 70 -11.38 8.48 -6.14
N LEU A 71 -10.53 7.89 -5.31
CA LEU A 71 -9.28 7.27 -5.73
C LEU A 71 -9.47 5.94 -6.44
N THR A 72 -10.50 5.16 -6.13
CA THR A 72 -10.83 3.95 -6.91
C THR A 72 -11.25 4.28 -8.34
N GLN A 73 -11.66 5.54 -8.60
CA GLN A 73 -11.91 6.03 -9.95
C GLN A 73 -10.62 6.53 -10.64
N VAL A 74 -9.51 6.69 -9.90
CA VAL A 74 -8.18 7.05 -10.40
C VAL A 74 -7.27 5.82 -10.30
N TYR A 75 -7.41 4.93 -11.27
CA TYR A 75 -6.52 3.79 -11.47
C TYR A 75 -5.07 4.31 -11.64
N PRO A 76 -4.04 3.68 -11.02
CA PRO A 76 -2.65 4.11 -11.21
C PRO A 76 -2.34 4.24 -12.70
N PRO A 77 -1.72 5.35 -13.15
CA PRO A 77 -1.50 5.59 -14.59
C PRO A 77 -0.65 4.48 -15.21
N GLU A 78 0.27 3.88 -14.43
CA GLU A 78 1.09 2.75 -14.84
C GLU A 78 0.26 1.51 -15.13
N LEU A 79 -0.92 1.35 -14.51
CA LEU A 79 -1.80 0.21 -14.74
C LEU A 79 -2.76 0.43 -15.91
N LYS A 80 -2.98 1.68 -16.36
CA LYS A 80 -4.02 2.04 -17.34
C LYS A 80 -3.96 1.20 -18.64
N ASN A 81 -2.75 0.86 -19.09
CA ASN A 81 -2.53 0.14 -20.34
C ASN A 81 -1.69 -1.14 -20.18
N THR A 82 -1.46 -1.61 -18.96
CA THR A 82 -0.65 -2.82 -18.74
C THR A 82 -1.10 -3.61 -17.52
N SER A 83 -0.68 -4.87 -17.43
CA SER A 83 -0.96 -5.70 -16.26
C SER A 83 -0.22 -5.17 -15.03
N TRP A 84 -0.77 -5.44 -13.85
CA TRP A 84 -0.12 -5.03 -12.61
C TRP A 84 1.25 -5.67 -12.41
N VAL A 85 1.43 -6.89 -12.92
CA VAL A 85 2.72 -7.59 -12.89
C VAL A 85 3.77 -6.81 -13.69
N LEU A 86 3.45 -6.45 -14.94
CA LEU A 86 4.38 -5.70 -15.80
C LEU A 86 4.67 -4.31 -15.25
N ALA A 87 3.63 -3.61 -14.75
CA ALA A 87 3.81 -2.32 -14.11
C ALA A 87 4.71 -2.43 -12.86
N ALA A 88 4.49 -3.44 -12.02
CA ALA A 88 5.29 -3.65 -10.82
C ALA A 88 6.74 -3.98 -11.20
N GLN A 89 6.96 -4.87 -12.17
CA GLN A 89 8.29 -5.19 -12.70
C GLN A 89 9.01 -3.91 -13.15
N HIS A 90 8.40 -3.12 -14.04
CA HIS A 90 8.99 -1.86 -14.52
C HIS A 90 9.31 -0.87 -13.38
N ALA A 91 8.38 -0.68 -12.45
CA ALA A 91 8.58 0.21 -11.32
C ALA A 91 9.73 -0.27 -10.40
N THR A 92 9.85 -1.58 -10.21
CA THR A 92 10.91 -2.17 -9.39
C THR A 92 12.27 -2.15 -10.06
N THR A 93 12.36 -2.28 -11.39
CA THR A 93 13.63 -2.15 -12.13
C THR A 93 14.29 -0.80 -11.89
N ALA A 94 13.51 0.27 -11.75
CA ALA A 94 14.05 1.61 -11.43
C ALA A 94 14.56 1.75 -9.98
N LEU A 95 14.23 0.80 -9.10
CA LEU A 95 14.60 0.82 -7.68
C LEU A 95 15.76 -0.13 -7.36
N ILE A 96 16.07 -1.05 -8.25
CA ILE A 96 16.98 -2.17 -8.03
C ILE A 96 18.29 -1.89 -8.77
N ASP A 97 19.42 -2.09 -8.08
CA ASP A 97 20.74 -2.11 -8.68
C ASP A 97 20.96 -3.42 -9.48
N ASP A 98 21.83 -3.40 -10.48
CA ASP A 98 22.07 -4.52 -11.41
C ASP A 98 22.51 -5.85 -10.73
N ASP A 99 22.93 -5.80 -9.47
CA ASP A 99 23.45 -6.94 -8.69
C ASP A 99 22.40 -7.67 -7.83
N ILE A 100 21.14 -7.21 -7.81
CA ILE A 100 20.05 -7.87 -7.07
C ILE A 100 19.28 -8.82 -7.99
N ASP A 101 19.27 -10.10 -7.65
CA ASP A 101 18.47 -11.11 -8.37
C ASP A 101 16.99 -10.98 -8.02
N THR A 102 16.13 -10.89 -9.03
CA THR A 102 14.68 -10.79 -8.84
C THR A 102 13.92 -11.90 -9.55
N GLN A 103 13.08 -12.61 -8.79
CA GLN A 103 12.34 -13.77 -9.28
C GLN A 103 10.84 -13.54 -9.10
N TRP A 104 10.07 -13.74 -10.18
CA TRP A 104 8.63 -13.57 -10.19
C TRP A 104 7.95 -14.90 -10.53
N GLN A 105 7.04 -15.35 -9.66
CA GLN A 105 6.24 -16.56 -9.83
C GLN A 105 4.77 -16.19 -9.66
N ILE A 106 4.10 -15.87 -10.77
CA ILE A 106 2.74 -15.34 -10.76
C ILE A 106 1.81 -16.32 -11.49
N ASP A 107 0.84 -16.86 -10.76
CA ASP A 107 -0.16 -17.74 -11.35
C ASP A 107 -1.14 -16.97 -12.24
N ALA A 108 -1.78 -17.70 -13.17
CA ALA A 108 -2.79 -17.12 -14.07
C ALA A 108 -3.95 -16.47 -13.32
N ALA A 109 -4.33 -16.99 -12.15
CA ALA A 109 -5.39 -16.41 -11.32
C ALA A 109 -5.04 -15.01 -10.80
N ALA A 110 -3.78 -14.77 -10.42
CA ALA A 110 -3.31 -13.47 -9.95
C ALA A 110 -3.26 -12.43 -11.09
N HIS A 111 -3.04 -12.85 -12.33
CA HIS A 111 -3.11 -11.97 -13.49
C HIS A 111 -4.53 -11.45 -13.74
N ALA A 112 -5.56 -12.19 -13.30
CA ALA A 112 -6.97 -11.87 -13.48
C ALA A 112 -7.59 -11.15 -12.27
N TRP A 113 -6.78 -10.68 -11.32
CA TRP A 113 -7.28 -9.95 -10.15
C TRP A 113 -8.11 -8.71 -10.53
N PRO A 114 -9.18 -8.41 -9.76
CA PRO A 114 -9.93 -7.18 -9.94
C PRO A 114 -9.05 -5.92 -9.86
N PRO A 115 -9.41 -4.81 -10.52
CA PRO A 115 -8.60 -3.59 -10.55
C PRO A 115 -8.18 -3.05 -9.17
N SER A 116 -9.03 -3.16 -8.16
CA SER A 116 -8.74 -2.75 -6.78
C SER A 116 -7.65 -3.61 -6.11
N VAL A 117 -7.71 -4.93 -6.34
CA VAL A 117 -6.71 -5.90 -5.86
C VAL A 117 -5.40 -5.69 -6.60
N ALA A 118 -5.45 -5.57 -7.93
CA ALA A 118 -4.29 -5.32 -8.79
C ALA A 118 -3.53 -4.03 -8.41
N SER A 119 -4.27 -2.93 -8.17
CA SER A 119 -3.70 -1.67 -7.70
C SER A 119 -3.05 -1.79 -6.31
N THR A 120 -3.68 -2.53 -5.42
CA THR A 120 -3.15 -2.78 -4.07
C THR A 120 -1.89 -3.64 -4.12
N ALA A 121 -1.90 -4.73 -4.90
CA ALA A 121 -0.77 -5.61 -5.12
C ALA A 121 0.43 -4.85 -5.70
N TYR A 122 0.22 -4.07 -6.77
CA TYR A 122 1.25 -3.21 -7.37
C TYR A 122 1.96 -2.35 -6.32
N ARG A 123 1.20 -1.63 -5.49
CA ARG A 123 1.77 -0.73 -4.48
C ARG A 123 2.49 -1.47 -3.35
N ILE A 124 1.95 -2.62 -2.92
CA ILE A 124 2.60 -3.47 -1.90
C ILE A 124 3.94 -3.99 -2.43
N VAL A 125 3.99 -4.48 -3.67
CA VAL A 125 5.25 -4.97 -4.27
C VAL A 125 6.27 -3.86 -4.36
N VAL A 126 5.91 -2.69 -4.92
CA VAL A 126 6.84 -1.56 -5.07
C VAL A 126 7.41 -1.11 -3.72
N GLU A 127 6.58 -1.02 -2.69
CA GLU A 127 7.01 -0.62 -1.35
C GLU A 127 7.86 -1.70 -0.66
N ALA A 128 7.49 -2.98 -0.79
CA ALA A 128 8.26 -4.09 -0.25
C ALA A 128 9.67 -4.16 -0.89
N VAL A 129 9.76 -4.03 -2.21
CA VAL A 129 11.05 -3.98 -2.93
C VAL A 129 11.86 -2.75 -2.50
N ARG A 130 11.23 -1.58 -2.40
CA ARG A 130 11.91 -0.37 -1.90
C ARG A 130 12.49 -0.59 -0.51
N ASN A 131 11.77 -1.25 0.39
CA ASN A 131 12.24 -1.56 1.73
C ASN A 131 13.41 -2.56 1.70
N ALA A 132 13.33 -3.60 0.88
CA ALA A 132 14.40 -4.58 0.70
C ALA A 132 15.71 -3.93 0.23
N VAL A 133 15.64 -3.03 -0.75
CA VAL A 133 16.81 -2.31 -1.29
C VAL A 133 17.33 -1.27 -0.29
N ARG A 134 16.46 -0.36 0.18
CA ARG A 134 16.87 0.81 0.96
C ARG A 134 17.25 0.46 2.40
N HIS A 135 16.61 -0.54 2.98
CA HIS A 135 16.76 -0.88 4.39
C HIS A 135 17.34 -2.28 4.59
N GLY A 136 16.91 -3.26 3.78
CA GLY A 136 17.32 -4.65 3.91
C GLY A 136 18.72 -4.97 3.36
N LYS A 137 19.25 -4.17 2.42
CA LYS A 137 20.45 -4.53 1.64
C LYS A 137 20.33 -5.93 1.02
N ALA A 138 19.13 -6.26 0.55
CA ALA A 138 18.86 -7.55 -0.06
C ALA A 138 19.65 -7.71 -1.37
N THR A 139 20.07 -8.95 -1.64
CA THR A 139 20.69 -9.36 -2.90
C THR A 139 19.76 -10.25 -3.74
N GLN A 140 18.67 -10.72 -3.13
CA GLN A 140 17.65 -11.53 -3.78
C GLN A 140 16.27 -11.11 -3.29
N ILE A 141 15.35 -10.97 -4.24
CA ILE A 141 13.94 -10.69 -3.97
C ILE A 141 13.07 -11.67 -4.78
N LYS A 142 12.12 -12.31 -4.10
CA LYS A 142 11.15 -13.22 -4.71
C LYS A 142 9.73 -12.69 -4.54
N VAL A 143 9.02 -12.54 -5.65
CA VAL A 143 7.60 -12.18 -5.68
C VAL A 143 6.80 -13.40 -6.13
N VAL A 144 5.85 -13.82 -5.30
CA VAL A 144 4.94 -14.95 -5.58
C VAL A 144 3.51 -14.47 -5.46
N ALA A 145 2.65 -14.82 -6.41
CA ALA A 145 1.22 -14.54 -6.30
C ALA A 145 0.35 -15.63 -6.90
N ASP A 146 -0.74 -15.95 -6.20
CA ASP A 146 -1.77 -16.89 -6.63
C ASP A 146 -3.18 -16.26 -6.60
N ALA A 147 -4.25 -17.07 -6.60
CA ALA A 147 -5.62 -16.55 -6.55
C ALA A 147 -5.92 -15.67 -5.31
N GLN A 148 -5.30 -15.96 -4.16
CA GLN A 148 -5.64 -15.37 -2.86
C GLN A 148 -4.42 -14.82 -2.10
N LEU A 149 -3.22 -15.05 -2.60
CA LEU A 149 -1.98 -14.69 -1.92
C LEU A 149 -1.10 -13.80 -2.81
N LEU A 150 -0.47 -12.80 -2.20
CA LEU A 150 0.75 -12.16 -2.71
C LEU A 150 1.81 -12.22 -1.61
N SER A 151 3.01 -12.65 -1.96
CA SER A 151 4.16 -12.71 -1.08
C SER A 151 5.37 -12.04 -1.73
N VAL A 152 6.05 -11.16 -1.00
CA VAL A 152 7.34 -10.58 -1.37
C VAL A 152 8.35 -10.95 -0.30
N VAL A 153 9.36 -11.74 -0.67
CA VAL A 153 10.42 -12.21 0.24
C VAL A 153 11.75 -11.61 -0.20
N ASP A 154 12.48 -11.02 0.73
CA ASP A 154 13.86 -10.60 0.51
C ASP A 154 14.82 -11.29 1.48
N ASN A 155 16.07 -11.46 1.04
CA ASN A 155 17.14 -12.06 1.83
C ASN A 155 18.01 -11.02 2.57
N GLY A 156 17.45 -9.84 2.83
CA GLY A 156 18.16 -8.75 3.50
C GLY A 156 18.48 -9.03 4.97
N CYS A 157 18.86 -7.97 5.68
CA CYS A 157 19.22 -8.03 7.09
C CYS A 157 18.02 -8.02 8.06
N GLY A 158 16.79 -7.97 7.54
CA GLY A 158 15.56 -7.96 8.31
C GLY A 158 15.50 -6.86 9.37
N PHE A 159 14.49 -6.95 10.23
CA PHE A 159 14.29 -6.05 11.36
C PHE A 159 13.45 -6.73 12.44
N ASP A 160 13.41 -6.17 13.64
CA ASP A 160 12.48 -6.62 14.68
C ASP A 160 11.13 -5.87 14.52
N PRO A 161 10.03 -6.55 14.13
CA PRO A 161 8.71 -5.95 13.95
C PRO A 161 8.17 -5.29 15.23
N ALA A 162 8.55 -5.79 16.41
CA ALA A 162 8.07 -5.29 17.70
C ALA A 162 8.77 -3.99 18.13
N VAL A 163 9.96 -3.73 17.58
CA VAL A 163 10.75 -2.52 17.86
C VAL A 163 10.60 -1.47 16.75
N VAL A 164 9.86 -1.77 15.69
CA VAL A 164 9.56 -0.80 14.63
C VAL A 164 8.69 0.32 15.20
N ALA A 165 9.25 1.52 15.23
CA ALA A 165 8.55 2.72 15.65
C ALA A 165 7.30 3.00 14.79
N GLU A 166 6.32 3.68 15.40
CA GLU A 166 5.04 4.03 14.77
C GLU A 166 5.15 4.89 13.51
N ASP A 167 6.35 5.43 13.25
CA ASP A 167 6.72 6.37 12.19
C ASP A 167 7.10 5.72 10.85
N ARG A 168 7.15 4.38 10.76
CA ARG A 168 7.36 3.68 9.47
C ARG A 168 6.09 3.62 8.65
N TYR A 169 5.81 4.74 7.98
CA TYR A 169 4.66 4.95 7.09
C TYR A 169 4.47 3.85 6.04
N GLY A 170 5.55 3.22 5.55
CA GLY A 170 5.50 2.16 4.52
C GLY A 170 4.67 0.94 4.94
N ILE A 171 5.00 0.32 6.07
CA ILE A 171 4.29 -0.87 6.57
C ILE A 171 2.84 -0.53 6.94
N ARG A 172 2.62 0.60 7.62
CA ARG A 172 1.28 1.09 7.97
C ARG A 172 0.43 1.33 6.72
N SER A 173 1.01 1.93 5.69
CA SER A 173 0.37 2.16 4.38
C SER A 173 0.01 0.83 3.70
N MET A 174 0.92 -0.14 3.66
CA MET A 174 0.65 -1.47 3.10
C MET A 174 -0.48 -2.20 3.85
N LYS A 175 -0.45 -2.19 5.19
CA LYS A 175 -1.53 -2.78 6.02
C LYS A 175 -2.88 -2.09 5.78
N GLY A 176 -2.88 -0.76 5.75
CA GLY A 176 -4.07 0.03 5.45
C GLY A 176 -4.68 -0.32 4.09
N ARG A 177 -3.83 -0.53 3.06
CA ARG A 177 -4.27 -0.92 1.71
C ARG A 177 -4.86 -2.32 1.64
N ALA A 178 -4.24 -3.28 2.31
CA ALA A 178 -4.78 -4.64 2.37
C ALA A 178 -6.18 -4.64 2.99
N ALA A 179 -6.37 -3.91 4.08
CA ALA A 179 -7.67 -3.76 4.73
C ALA A 179 -8.73 -3.14 3.79
N LEU A 180 -8.33 -2.26 2.87
CA LEU A 180 -9.26 -1.61 1.93
C LEU A 180 -9.92 -2.55 0.94
N ILE A 181 -9.22 -3.63 0.60
CA ILE A 181 -9.74 -4.65 -0.32
C ILE A 181 -10.30 -5.86 0.42
N GLY A 182 -10.52 -5.74 1.74
CA GLY A 182 -11.01 -6.85 2.58
C GLY A 182 -9.97 -7.94 2.83
N GLY A 183 -8.69 -7.65 2.58
CA GLY A 183 -7.56 -8.55 2.84
C GLY A 183 -6.84 -8.22 4.14
N SER A 184 -5.82 -9.01 4.45
CA SER A 184 -4.89 -8.81 5.56
C SER A 184 -3.45 -8.76 5.05
N LEU A 185 -2.60 -8.00 5.72
CA LEU A 185 -1.17 -7.95 5.42
C LEU A 185 -0.37 -8.29 6.67
N ASP A 186 0.44 -9.31 6.56
CA ASP A 186 1.39 -9.75 7.57
C ASP A 186 2.82 -9.45 7.12
N VAL A 187 3.68 -9.17 8.09
CA VAL A 187 5.11 -8.92 7.84
C VAL A 187 5.90 -9.75 8.83
N ASP A 188 6.56 -10.79 8.32
CA ASP A 188 7.48 -11.63 9.09
C ASP A 188 8.91 -11.16 8.82
N SER A 189 9.63 -10.83 9.89
CA SER A 189 11.02 -10.37 9.80
C SER A 189 11.71 -10.62 11.12
N GLN A 190 13.02 -10.87 11.05
CA GLN A 190 13.88 -10.98 12.22
C GLN A 190 15.21 -10.28 11.94
N VAL A 191 15.83 -9.70 12.97
CA VAL A 191 17.15 -9.06 12.84
C VAL A 191 18.18 -10.07 12.38
N GLY A 192 18.83 -9.79 11.25
CA GLY A 192 19.79 -10.67 10.56
C GLY A 192 19.15 -11.76 9.69
N GLY A 193 17.82 -11.82 9.61
CA GLY A 193 17.07 -12.79 8.81
C GLY A 193 16.32 -12.16 7.64
N PRO A 194 15.66 -12.97 6.79
CA PRO A 194 14.87 -12.47 5.68
C PRO A 194 13.67 -11.65 6.16
N THR A 195 13.08 -10.89 5.23
CA THR A 195 11.77 -10.28 5.43
C THR A 195 10.77 -10.85 4.43
N GLU A 196 9.59 -11.22 4.91
CA GLU A 196 8.44 -11.59 4.09
C GLU A 196 7.29 -10.61 4.33
N VAL A 197 6.78 -10.02 3.25
CA VAL A 197 5.54 -9.25 3.23
C VAL A 197 4.46 -10.08 2.54
N ARG A 198 3.40 -10.41 3.27
CA ARG A 198 2.35 -11.32 2.81
C ARG A 198 0.98 -10.65 2.84
N LEU A 199 0.38 -10.45 1.66
CA LEU A 199 -1.02 -10.06 1.50
C LEU A 199 -1.87 -11.32 1.30
N SER A 200 -2.86 -11.51 2.16
CA SER A 200 -3.89 -12.54 2.01
C SER A 200 -5.23 -11.89 1.68
N LEU A 201 -5.86 -12.38 0.62
CA LEU A 201 -7.20 -11.98 0.23
C LEU A 201 -8.19 -12.92 0.91
N THR A 202 -9.16 -12.36 1.62
CA THR A 202 -10.32 -13.15 2.02
C THR A 202 -11.10 -13.43 0.74
N SER A 203 -11.31 -14.71 0.41
CA SER A 203 -12.19 -15.05 -0.72
C SER A 203 -13.52 -14.29 -0.59
N PRO A 204 -14.09 -13.80 -1.70
CA PRO A 204 -15.44 -13.21 -1.68
C PRO A 204 -16.48 -14.21 -1.18
#